data_AF-A0A6A4Q3J7-F1
#
_entry.id   AF-A0A6A4Q3J7-F1
#
_cell.length_a   1.000
_cell.length_b   1.000
_cell.length_c   1.000
_cell.angle_alpha   90.00
_cell.angle_beta   90.00
_cell.angle_gamma   90.00
#
_symmetry.space_group_name_H-M   'P 1'
#
loop_
_entity.id
_entity.type
_entity.pdbx_description
1 polymer ?
#
loop_
_entity_poly.entity_id
_entity_poly.type
_entity_poly.pdbx_seq_one_letter_code
_entity_poly.pdbx_strand_id
1 'polypeptide(L)'
;MNNITDSFVCLGLGYWPSAGSFGLNTDILATNPINLSVVLGVLVFFGKGVNLLDNRKQRILKTIRNSEELREGAIEQLEKARARLRKVETEADRFRANGYSEIEREKLNLINSIYTTLEQFENYKNETIRFEQLRHKSHKFVKNGKIISPSLHLLS
;
A
#
# COMPACT_ATOMS: atom_id res chain seq x y z
N MET A 1 -10.75 33.63 -5.83
CA MET A 1 -10.91 34.39 -4.57
C MET A 1 -9.54 34.61 -3.94
N ASN A 2 -8.84 35.56 -4.54
CA ASN A 2 -8.08 36.68 -3.99
C ASN A 2 -7.31 36.47 -2.68
N ASN A 3 -5.99 36.57 -2.84
CA ASN A 3 -4.92 36.60 -1.85
C ASN A 3 -4.98 37.88 -1.00
N ILE A 4 -4.83 37.75 0.31
CA ILE A 4 -4.55 38.82 1.27
C ILE A 4 -3.47 38.20 2.18
N THR A 5 -2.16 38.34 1.94
CA THR A 5 -1.32 39.53 2.14
C THR A 5 -1.79 40.46 3.25
N ASP A 6 -1.80 39.94 4.48
CA ASP A 6 -1.57 40.80 5.65
C ASP A 6 -0.06 41.02 5.79
N SER A 7 0.42 41.83 4.85
CA SER A 7 1.66 42.56 4.96
C SER A 7 1.55 43.43 6.22
N PHE A 8 2.28 43.08 7.27
CA PHE A 8 2.51 43.96 8.41
C PHE A 8 3.39 45.14 7.95
N VAL A 9 2.74 46.06 7.25
CA VAL A 9 3.18 47.45 7.09
C VAL A 9 2.96 48.11 8.44
N CYS A 10 3.94 47.97 9.34
CA CYS A 10 4.12 48.90 10.45
C CYS A 10 5.07 50.01 9.98
N LEU A 11 4.56 50.90 9.13
CA LEU A 11 5.08 52.25 8.98
C LEU A 11 4.53 53.08 10.14
N GLY A 12 5.39 53.44 11.08
CA GLY A 12 5.01 54.33 12.17
C GLY A 12 6.17 54.51 13.13
N LEU A 13 6.90 55.62 12.99
CA LEU A 13 7.74 56.17 14.04
C LEU A 13 6.95 56.13 15.36
N GLY A 14 7.34 55.25 16.27
CA GLY A 14 6.59 55.09 17.51
C GLY A 14 7.15 53.96 18.36
N TYR A 15 8.09 54.34 19.23
CA TYR A 15 8.43 53.60 20.45
C TYR A 15 9.20 52.29 20.27
N TRP A 16 10.50 52.43 19.95
CA TRP A 16 11.48 51.55 20.59
C TRP A 16 11.52 51.98 22.07
N PRO A 17 11.20 51.11 23.04
CA PRO A 17 11.58 51.39 24.42
C PRO A 17 13.10 51.50 24.39
N SER A 18 13.63 52.70 24.57
CA SER A 18 15.05 52.97 24.77
C SER A 18 15.48 52.32 26.08
N ALA A 19 15.48 50.99 26.12
CA ALA A 19 15.99 50.18 27.20
C ALA A 19 17.52 50.25 27.11
N GLY A 20 18.09 51.10 27.95
CA GLY A 20 19.52 51.28 28.08
C GLY A 20 20.12 51.99 26.88
N SER A 21 20.09 53.33 26.88
CA SER A 21 21.15 54.08 26.22
C SER A 21 22.46 53.50 26.76
N PHE A 22 23.23 52.79 25.94
CA PHE A 22 24.63 52.57 26.26
C PHE A 22 25.17 53.98 26.55
N GLY A 23 25.59 54.23 27.78
CA GLY A 23 26.19 55.50 28.18
C GLY A 23 27.55 55.62 27.52
N LEU A 24 27.57 55.82 26.21
CA LEU A 24 28.79 56.08 25.46
C LEU A 24 29.20 57.50 25.82
N ASN A 25 30.09 57.61 26.80
CA ASN A 25 30.62 58.88 27.28
C ASN A 25 31.36 59.57 26.12
N THR A 26 30.75 60.60 25.54
CA THR A 26 31.33 61.36 24.42
C THR A 26 32.57 62.17 24.83
N ASP A 27 32.75 62.43 26.12
CA ASP A 27 33.94 63.07 26.70
C ASP A 27 35.23 62.25 26.46
N ILE A 28 35.13 60.92 26.44
CA ILE A 28 36.29 60.04 26.17
C ILE A 28 36.75 60.12 24.71
N LEU A 29 35.80 60.31 23.76
CA LEU A 29 36.10 60.49 22.34
C LEU A 29 36.74 61.85 22.03
N ALA A 30 36.22 62.90 22.69
CA ALA A 30 36.63 64.27 22.43
C ALA A 30 37.97 64.65 23.10
N THR A 31 38.36 63.97 24.18
CA THR A 31 39.51 64.38 25.01
C THR A 31 40.83 63.67 24.62
N ASN A 32 40.82 62.43 24.12
CA ASN A 32 42.05 61.74 23.65
C ASN A 32 41.77 60.65 22.59
N PRO A 33 41.58 61.03 21.32
CA PRO A 33 41.25 60.09 20.23
C PRO A 33 42.36 59.06 19.95
N ILE A 34 43.61 59.36 20.29
CA ILE A 34 44.75 58.45 20.09
C ILE A 34 44.65 57.24 21.03
N ASN A 35 44.45 57.49 22.33
CA ASN A 35 44.33 56.40 23.31
C ASN A 35 43.10 55.53 23.01
N LEU A 36 41.99 56.15 22.61
CA LEU A 36 40.78 55.43 22.23
C LEU A 36 41.00 54.55 20.99
N SER A 37 41.66 55.05 19.96
CA SER A 37 41.96 54.29 18.74
C SER A 37 42.82 53.05 19.03
N VAL A 38 43.77 53.15 19.96
CA VAL A 38 44.62 52.02 20.38
C VAL A 38 43.79 50.96 21.09
N VAL A 39 42.95 51.35 22.06
CA VAL A 39 42.06 50.43 22.80
C VAL A 39 41.06 49.76 21.85
N LEU A 40 40.46 50.53 20.93
CA LEU A 40 39.51 50.00 19.94
C LEU A 40 40.21 49.03 18.96
N GLY A 41 41.43 49.33 18.53
CA GLY A 41 42.22 48.45 17.67
C GLY A 41 42.53 47.10 18.33
N VAL A 42 42.95 47.12 19.60
CA VAL A 42 43.18 45.90 20.40
C VAL A 42 41.86 45.12 20.59
N LEU A 43 40.76 45.80 20.92
CA LEU A 43 39.45 45.17 21.12
C LEU A 43 38.94 44.49 19.84
N VAL A 44 39.08 45.13 18.68
CA VAL A 44 38.68 44.55 17.39
C VAL A 44 39.61 43.40 16.99
N PHE A 45 40.91 43.50 17.27
CA PHE A 45 41.89 42.45 16.96
C PHE A 45 41.63 41.17 17.77
N PHE A 46 41.48 41.29 19.10
CA PHE A 46 41.15 40.15 19.97
C PHE A 46 39.71 39.67 19.79
N GLY A 47 38.77 40.58 19.50
CA GLY A 47 37.36 40.26 19.28
C GLY A 47 37.08 39.49 17.98
N LYS A 48 37.96 39.58 16.98
CA LYS A 48 37.84 38.81 15.72
C LYS A 48 38.39 37.38 15.81
N GLY A 49 39.27 37.09 16.78
CA GLY A 49 39.90 35.77 16.93
C GLY A 49 39.05 34.71 17.64
N VAL A 50 37.84 35.06 18.10
CA VAL A 50 36.93 34.12 18.76
C VAL A 50 36.10 33.35 17.73
N ASN A 51 36.56 32.14 17.40
CA ASN A 51 35.88 31.17 16.50
C ASN A 51 34.50 30.67 16.99
N LEU A 52 33.89 31.32 17.98
CA LEU A 52 32.62 30.91 18.56
C LEU A 52 31.47 31.01 17.54
N LEU A 53 31.45 32.06 16.72
CA LEU A 53 30.38 32.28 15.74
C LEU A 53 30.44 31.24 14.61
N ASP A 54 31.63 30.96 14.08
CA ASP A 54 31.82 29.97 13.02
C ASP A 54 31.50 28.55 13.52
N ASN A 55 31.91 28.19 14.73
CA ASN A 55 31.57 26.92 15.35
C ASN A 55 30.05 26.76 15.54
N ARG A 56 29.35 27.84 15.95
CA ARG A 56 27.89 27.83 16.08
C ARG A 56 27.21 27.71 14.71
N LYS A 57 27.70 28.43 13.70
CA LYS A 57 27.20 28.35 12.32
C LYS A 57 27.36 26.93 11.77
N GLN A 58 28.53 26.32 11.92
CA GLN A 58 28.79 24.95 11.49
C GLN A 58 27.90 23.94 12.21
N ARG A 59 27.71 24.08 13.52
CA ARG A 59 26.81 23.19 14.29
C ARG A 59 25.38 23.27 13.78
N ILE A 60 24.85 24.48 13.57
CA ILE A 60 23.49 24.68 13.06
C ILE A 60 23.35 24.09 11.67
N LEU A 61 24.28 24.37 10.75
CA LEU A 61 24.25 23.83 9.38
C LEU A 61 24.31 22.29 9.38
N LYS A 62 25.14 21.69 10.23
CA LYS A 62 25.22 20.24 10.36
C LYS A 62 23.90 19.64 10.85
N THR A 63 23.27 20.25 11.86
CA THR A 63 21.98 19.79 12.38
C THR A 63 20.87 19.90 11.33
N ILE A 64 20.83 21.00 10.57
CA ILE A 64 19.85 21.19 9.48
C ILE A 64 20.03 20.11 8.42
N ARG A 65 21.25 19.93 7.91
CA ARG A 65 21.54 18.91 6.89
C ARG A 65 21.19 17.50 7.35
N ASN A 66 21.58 17.14 8.58
CA ASN A 66 21.26 15.84 9.13
C ASN A 66 19.74 15.63 9.26
N SER A 67 18.98 16.66 9.65
CA SER A 67 17.52 16.55 9.72
C SER A 67 16.86 16.44 8.33
N GLU A 68 17.44 17.09 7.32
CA GLU A 68 16.99 17.01 5.94
C GLU A 68 17.24 15.62 5.33
N GLU A 69 18.45 15.09 5.50
CA GLU A 69 18.82 13.73 5.06
C GLU A 69 17.92 12.66 5.71
N LEU A 70 17.66 12.78 7.02
CA LEU A 70 16.75 11.87 7.73
C LEU A 70 15.31 11.98 7.22
N ARG A 71 14.84 13.20 6.95
CA ARG A 71 13.50 13.45 6.41
C ARG A 71 13.35 12.86 5.02
N GLU A 72 14.34 13.08 4.16
CA GLU A 72 14.34 12.56 2.79
C GLU A 72 14.36 11.03 2.79
N GLY A 73 15.22 10.41 3.60
CA GLY A 73 15.24 8.96 3.78
C GLY A 73 13.93 8.38 4.33
N ALA A 74 13.27 9.08 5.27
CA ALA A 74 11.97 8.67 5.79
C ALA A 74 10.86 8.77 4.75
N ILE A 75 10.86 9.82 3.91
CA ILE A 75 9.91 9.98 2.81
C ILE A 75 10.11 8.87 1.78
N GLU A 76 11.35 8.56 1.40
CA GLU A 76 11.63 7.48 0.45
C GLU A 76 11.16 6.12 0.98
N GLN A 77 11.40 5.82 2.25
CA GLN A 77 10.92 4.60 2.89
C GLN A 77 9.39 4.55 2.92
N LEU A 78 8.73 5.67 3.23
CA LEU A 78 7.27 5.77 3.24
C LEU A 78 6.68 5.54 1.84
N GLU A 79 7.27 6.14 0.81
CA GLU A 79 6.84 5.95 -0.58
C GLU A 79 7.03 4.51 -1.04
N LYS A 80 8.16 3.87 -0.72
CA LYS A 80 8.39 2.44 -0.98
C LYS A 80 7.37 1.57 -0.26
N ALA A 81 7.07 1.85 1.00
CA ALA A 81 6.07 1.11 1.77
C ALA A 81 4.67 1.26 1.16
N ARG A 82 4.28 2.48 0.77
CA ARG A 82 3.01 2.75 0.08
C ARG A 82 2.91 2.05 -1.26
N ALA A 83 3.97 2.05 -2.05
CA ALA A 83 4.00 1.35 -3.33
C ALA A 83 3.84 -0.17 -3.15
N ARG A 84 4.52 -0.76 -2.15
CA ARG A 84 4.36 -2.17 -1.80
C ARG A 84 2.94 -2.49 -1.32
N LEU A 85 2.36 -1.63 -0.49
CA LEU A 85 0.98 -1.81 -0.01
C LEU A 85 -0.01 -1.81 -1.16
N ARG A 86 0.08 -0.82 -2.07
CA ARG A 86 -0.78 -0.76 -3.28
C ARG A 86 -0.64 -2.03 -4.12
N LYS A 87 0.58 -2.54 -4.30
CA LYS A 87 0.81 -3.79 -5.04
C LYS A 87 0.12 -4.98 -4.37
N VAL A 88 0.27 -5.12 -3.06
CA VAL A 88 -0.34 -6.21 -2.30
C VAL A 88 -1.86 -6.11 -2.32
N GLU A 89 -2.41 -4.91 -2.19
CA GLU A 89 -3.85 -4.66 -2.29
C GLU A 89 -4.40 -5.08 -3.65
N THR A 90 -3.76 -4.66 -4.74
CA THR A 90 -4.17 -5.07 -6.09
C THR A 90 -4.06 -6.58 -6.31
N GLU A 91 -3.05 -7.24 -5.74
CA GLU A 91 -2.89 -8.69 -5.85
C GLU A 91 -3.94 -9.43 -5.02
N ALA A 92 -4.26 -8.93 -3.82
CA ALA A 92 -5.30 -9.50 -2.96
C ALA A 92 -6.69 -9.38 -3.60
N ASP A 93 -7.00 -8.23 -4.22
CA ASP A 93 -8.25 -8.04 -4.95
C ASP A 93 -8.34 -8.95 -6.18
N ARG A 94 -7.24 -9.10 -6.92
CA ARG A 94 -7.18 -10.03 -8.04
C ARG A 94 -7.35 -11.48 -7.57
N PHE A 95 -6.69 -11.87 -6.49
CA PHE A 95 -6.83 -13.20 -5.90
C PHE A 95 -8.27 -13.47 -5.47
N ARG A 96 -8.91 -12.49 -4.83
CA ARG A 96 -10.31 -12.58 -4.41
C ARG A 96 -11.25 -12.75 -5.62
N ALA A 97 -11.11 -11.92 -6.64
CA ALA A 97 -11.93 -12.00 -7.86
C ALA A 97 -11.73 -13.35 -8.59
N ASN A 98 -10.48 -13.78 -8.74
CA ASN A 98 -10.16 -15.08 -9.34
C ASN A 98 -10.73 -16.22 -8.51
N GLY A 99 -10.56 -16.19 -7.19
CA GLY A 99 -11.10 -17.20 -6.27
C GLY A 99 -12.60 -17.36 -6.41
N TYR A 100 -13.36 -16.26 -6.47
CA TYR A 100 -14.80 -16.33 -6.73
C TYR A 100 -15.13 -16.94 -8.10
N SER A 101 -14.39 -16.57 -9.16
CA SER A 101 -14.60 -17.15 -10.49
C SER A 101 -14.28 -18.64 -10.53
N GLU A 102 -13.22 -19.10 -9.85
CA GLU A 102 -12.89 -20.53 -9.80
C GLU A 102 -13.93 -21.32 -9.03
N ILE A 103 -14.37 -20.83 -7.87
CA ILE A 103 -15.44 -21.46 -7.07
C ILE A 103 -16.73 -21.58 -7.90
N GLU A 104 -17.09 -20.55 -8.67
CA GLU A 104 -18.28 -20.59 -9.52
C GLU A 104 -18.15 -21.61 -10.65
N ARG A 105 -16.98 -21.71 -11.29
CA ARG A 105 -16.72 -22.77 -12.29
C ARG A 105 -16.74 -24.17 -11.67
N GLU A 106 -16.10 -24.36 -10.53
CA GLU A 106 -16.09 -25.66 -9.83
C GLU A 106 -17.50 -26.09 -9.44
N LYS A 107 -18.32 -25.15 -8.95
CA LYS A 107 -19.74 -25.40 -8.65
C LYS A 107 -20.49 -25.85 -9.90
N LEU A 108 -20.32 -25.16 -11.04
CA LEU A 108 -20.97 -25.53 -12.29
C LEU A 108 -20.51 -26.91 -12.79
N ASN A 109 -19.20 -27.17 -12.75
CA ASN A 109 -18.63 -28.47 -13.13
C ASN A 109 -19.15 -29.60 -12.25
N LEU A 110 -19.26 -29.37 -10.94
CA LEU A 110 -19.82 -30.33 -10.00
C LEU A 110 -21.30 -30.63 -10.31
N ILE A 111 -22.11 -29.59 -10.52
CA ILE A 111 -23.53 -29.76 -10.89
C ILE A 111 -23.66 -30.56 -12.18
N ASN A 112 -22.84 -30.25 -13.20
CA ASN A 112 -22.89 -30.93 -14.49
C ASN A 112 -22.46 -32.41 -14.39
N SER A 113 -21.44 -32.69 -13.56
CA SER A 113 -21.00 -34.05 -13.25
C SER A 113 -22.09 -34.85 -12.51
N ILE A 114 -22.74 -34.25 -11.51
CA ILE A 114 -23.86 -34.87 -10.79
C ILE A 114 -25.01 -35.17 -11.75
N TYR A 115 -25.36 -34.22 -12.63
CA TYR A 115 -26.42 -34.41 -13.62
C TYR A 115 -26.11 -35.57 -14.56
N THR A 116 -24.88 -35.63 -15.09
CA THR A 116 -24.43 -36.72 -15.96
C THR A 116 -24.48 -38.08 -15.24
N THR A 117 -24.05 -38.11 -13.97
CA THR A 117 -24.07 -39.34 -13.16
C THR A 117 -25.50 -39.80 -12.88
N LEU A 118 -26.42 -38.87 -12.61
CA LEU A 118 -27.84 -39.18 -12.40
C LEU A 118 -28.49 -39.72 -13.67
N GLU A 119 -28.20 -39.11 -14.82
CA GLU A 119 -28.71 -39.59 -16.12
C GLU A 119 -28.22 -41.01 -16.43
N GLN A 120 -26.93 -41.29 -16.20
CA GLN A 120 -26.37 -42.64 -16.34
C GLN A 120 -27.04 -43.65 -15.40
N PHE A 121 -27.27 -43.25 -14.14
CA PHE A 121 -27.94 -44.10 -13.16
C PHE A 121 -29.40 -44.38 -13.53
N GLU A 122 -30.12 -43.39 -14.04
CA GLU A 122 -31.50 -43.55 -14.51
C GLU A 122 -31.57 -44.48 -15.73
N ASN A 123 -30.67 -44.31 -16.70
CA ASN A 123 -30.55 -45.19 -17.86
C ASN A 123 -30.27 -46.64 -17.44
N TYR A 124 -29.32 -46.86 -16.53
CA TYR A 124 -29.00 -48.18 -16.00
C TYR A 124 -30.21 -48.85 -15.30
N LYS A 125 -30.96 -48.09 -14.50
CA LYS A 125 -32.20 -48.57 -13.89
C LYS A 125 -33.23 -48.99 -14.94
N ASN A 126 -33.42 -48.18 -15.98
CA ASN A 126 -34.36 -48.46 -17.05
C ASN A 126 -33.98 -49.72 -17.85
N GLU A 127 -32.69 -49.92 -18.11
CA GLU A 127 -32.17 -51.16 -18.71
C GLU A 127 -32.44 -52.38 -17.83
N THR A 128 -32.19 -52.27 -16.53
CA THR A 128 -32.44 -53.34 -15.55
C THR A 128 -33.92 -53.74 -15.53
N ILE A 129 -34.82 -52.75 -15.49
CA ILE A 129 -36.27 -53.00 -15.53
C ILE A 129 -36.67 -53.70 -16.83
N ARG A 130 -36.15 -53.27 -17.98
CA ARG A 130 -36.42 -53.93 -19.27
C ARG A 130 -35.94 -55.38 -19.27
N PHE A 131 -34.75 -55.64 -18.74
CA PHE A 131 -34.22 -56.99 -18.61
C PHE A 131 -35.10 -57.89 -17.73
N GLU A 132 -35.53 -57.39 -16.57
CA GLU A 132 -36.44 -58.14 -15.69
C GLU A 132 -37.80 -58.41 -16.34
N GLN A 133 -38.36 -57.44 -17.07
CA GLN A 133 -39.61 -57.63 -17.81
C GLN A 133 -39.48 -58.72 -18.88
N LEU A 134 -38.36 -58.75 -19.62
CA LEU A 134 -38.07 -59.79 -20.62
C LEU A 134 -37.92 -61.16 -19.95
N ARG A 135 -37.20 -61.23 -18.84
CA ARG A 135 -37.02 -62.46 -18.06
C ARG A 135 -38.36 -62.99 -17.52
N HIS A 136 -39.21 -62.11 -16.99
CA HIS A 136 -40.55 -62.47 -16.51
C HIS A 136 -41.45 -62.98 -17.63
N LYS A 137 -41.46 -62.29 -18.78
CA LYS A 137 -42.18 -62.75 -19.98
C LYS A 137 -41.70 -64.15 -20.39
N SER A 138 -40.39 -64.34 -20.54
CA SER A 138 -39.79 -65.63 -20.87
C SER A 138 -40.16 -66.72 -19.85
N HIS A 139 -40.10 -66.43 -18.55
CA HIS A 139 -40.46 -67.38 -17.49
C HIS A 139 -41.94 -67.77 -17.53
N LYS A 140 -42.85 -66.82 -17.80
CA LYS A 140 -44.28 -67.10 -18.03
C LYS A 140 -44.50 -67.99 -19.25
N PHE A 141 -43.79 -67.76 -20.35
CA PHE A 141 -43.86 -68.61 -21.54
C PHE A 141 -43.45 -70.06 -21.24
N VAL A 142 -42.38 -70.26 -20.45
CA VAL A 142 -41.92 -71.59 -20.03
C VAL A 142 -42.94 -72.27 -19.11
N LYS A 143 -43.52 -71.56 -18.12
CA LYS A 143 -44.49 -72.14 -17.18
C LYS A 143 -45.86 -72.46 -17.79
N ASN A 144 -46.30 -71.71 -18.79
CA ASN A 144 -47.59 -71.94 -19.47
C ASN A 144 -47.54 -73.05 -20.55
N GLY A 145 -46.55 -73.95 -20.49
CA GLY A 145 -46.59 -75.22 -21.21
C GLY A 145 -46.35 -75.16 -22.72
N LYS A 146 -45.68 -74.13 -23.24
CA LYS A 146 -45.24 -74.08 -24.64
C LYS A 146 -43.72 -74.16 -24.73
N ILE A 147 -43.16 -75.34 -24.47
CA ILE A 147 -41.77 -75.65 -24.81
C ILE A 147 -41.74 -75.84 -26.34
N ILE A 148 -41.44 -74.78 -27.08
CA ILE A 148 -40.95 -74.93 -28.45
C ILE A 148 -39.44 -75.07 -28.31
N SER A 149 -38.97 -76.31 -28.40
CA SER A 149 -37.55 -76.62 -28.60
C SER A 149 -37.04 -75.85 -29.81
N PRO A 150 -35.91 -75.12 -29.75
CA PRO A 150 -35.26 -74.65 -30.97
C PRO A 150 -34.73 -75.89 -31.69
N SER A 151 -35.49 -76.38 -32.67
CA SER A 151 -34.98 -77.32 -33.66
C SER A 151 -33.71 -76.72 -34.26
N LEU A 152 -32.59 -77.39 -34.01
CA LEU A 152 -31.45 -77.44 -34.91
C LEU A 152 -31.98 -77.66 -36.32
N HIS A 153 -31.92 -76.62 -37.16
CA HIS A 153 -32.00 -76.75 -38.60
C HIS A 153 -30.97 -75.83 -39.24
N LEU A 154 -29.82 -76.44 -39.52
CA LEU A 154 -29.14 -76.42 -40.82
C LEU A 154 -29.45 -75.23 -41.74
N LEU A 155 -28.46 -74.35 -41.89
CA LEU A 155 -27.96 -73.80 -43.17
C LEU A 155 -26.44 -73.68 -42.94
N SER A 156 -25.58 -74.51 -43.55
CA SER A 156 -25.15 -74.47 -44.96
C SER A 156 -24.80 -73.07 -45.45
#